data_AF-A0A1H3MB32-F1
#
_entry.id   AF-A0A1H3MB32-F1
#
_cell.length_a   1.000
_cell.length_b   1.000
_cell.length_c   1.000
_cell.angle_alpha   90.00
_cell.angle_beta   90.00
_cell.angle_gamma   90.00
#
_symmetry.space_group_name_H-M   'P 1'
#
loop_
_entity.id
_entity.type
_entity.pdbx_description
1 polymer ?
#
loop_
_entity_poly.entity_id
_entity_poly.type
_entity_poly.pdbx_seq_one_letter_code
_entity_poly.pdbx_strand_id
1 'polypeptide(L)'
;MVDYEFLENEELEDEEKWNCVRERNIKINIAKQLIANGMVEKKSFSLQELKEWFSFKESDVLKIASRIFISTGNQFEMTSAFSVFIDKVVQSNKAAKESLLAAEAEYIKIYGAFYEEAKRDDYRAYAGDRYLKIFEKLKTIIPIIHWGRLPIFNKYLIYNREKNPELEMIEFYDHPDCLNALLNEVKNKGIVLSNKSDETLNKEMSFSVYTRRWGHEDRYTIKRTVNGWDCGFSTAGGECKKNGEGGLFANLDHDSIFYPRDGVAYALEKLWYDADDGEIDYEELAKRIQQLADWISAVEKSISAQPEWVGYY
;
A
#
# COMPACT_ATOMS: atom_id res chain seq x y z
N MET A 1 -31.96 -1.07 -10.77
CA MET A 1 -31.37 -2.37 -10.39
C MET A 1 -30.16 -2.54 -11.31
N VAL A 2 -29.20 -1.63 -11.17
CA VAL A 2 -27.91 -1.69 -11.86
C VAL A 2 -27.03 -2.45 -10.88
N ASP A 3 -26.85 -3.74 -11.17
CA ASP A 3 -25.54 -4.38 -11.16
C ASP A 3 -24.70 -4.27 -9.86
N TYR A 4 -25.30 -4.64 -8.72
CA TYR A 4 -24.53 -4.93 -7.49
C TYR A 4 -23.50 -6.07 -7.72
N GLU A 5 -23.86 -7.09 -8.50
CA GLU A 5 -22.93 -8.17 -8.88
C GLU A 5 -21.78 -7.67 -9.76
N PHE A 6 -22.00 -6.65 -10.59
CA PHE A 6 -20.95 -6.08 -11.44
C PHE A 6 -19.96 -5.24 -10.63
N LEU A 7 -20.46 -4.41 -9.71
CA LEU A 7 -19.62 -3.57 -8.84
C LEU A 7 -18.79 -4.42 -7.87
N GLU A 8 -19.34 -5.50 -7.31
CA GLU A 8 -18.57 -6.44 -6.49
C GLU A 8 -17.49 -7.15 -7.31
N ASN A 9 -17.77 -7.51 -8.56
CA ASN A 9 -16.76 -8.13 -9.44
C ASN A 9 -15.64 -7.15 -9.83
N GLU A 10 -15.94 -5.87 -10.09
CA GLU A 10 -14.91 -4.85 -10.36
C GLU A 10 -14.04 -4.57 -9.12
N GLU A 11 -14.63 -4.49 -7.93
CA GLU A 11 -13.88 -4.32 -6.66
C GLU A 11 -12.94 -5.51 -6.38
N LEU A 12 -13.41 -6.74 -6.63
CA LEU A 12 -12.62 -7.96 -6.47
C LEU A 12 -11.47 -8.06 -7.49
N GLU A 13 -11.73 -7.70 -8.75
CA GLU A 13 -10.68 -7.66 -9.78
C GLU A 13 -9.63 -6.59 -9.46
N ASP A 14 -10.03 -5.45 -8.90
CA ASP A 14 -9.09 -4.40 -8.49
C ASP A 14 -8.23 -4.84 -7.29
N GLU A 15 -8.86 -5.42 -6.26
CA GLU A 15 -8.13 -5.96 -5.11
C GLU A 15 -7.12 -7.04 -5.54
N GLU A 16 -7.50 -7.88 -6.51
CA GLU A 16 -6.61 -8.90 -7.04
C GLU A 16 -5.38 -8.32 -7.75
N LYS A 17 -5.55 -7.25 -8.53
CA LYS A 17 -4.44 -6.52 -9.15
C LYS A 17 -3.51 -5.92 -8.10
N TRP A 18 -4.05 -5.29 -7.07
CA TRP A 18 -3.27 -4.76 -5.95
C TRP A 18 -2.49 -5.85 -5.21
N ASN A 19 -3.11 -7.01 -4.98
CA ASN A 19 -2.45 -8.18 -4.39
C ASN A 19 -1.30 -8.67 -5.26
N CYS A 20 -1.46 -8.74 -6.59
CA CYS A 20 -0.40 -9.11 -7.52
C CYS A 20 0.79 -8.12 -7.46
N VAL A 21 0.51 -6.83 -7.39
CA VAL A 21 1.53 -5.77 -7.24
C VAL A 21 2.32 -5.95 -5.93
N ARG A 22 1.60 -6.14 -4.82
CA ARG A 22 2.21 -6.35 -3.50
C ARG A 22 3.02 -7.65 -3.46
N GLU A 23 2.49 -8.73 -4.05
CA GLU A 23 3.15 -10.03 -4.16
C GLU A 23 4.49 -9.91 -4.88
N ARG A 24 4.56 -9.19 -6.02
CA ARG A 24 5.84 -8.97 -6.72
C ARG A 24 6.89 -8.34 -5.81
N ASN A 25 6.53 -7.29 -5.09
CA ASN A 25 7.45 -6.62 -4.17
C ASN A 25 7.89 -7.54 -3.03
N ILE A 26 6.99 -8.35 -2.47
CA ILE A 26 7.32 -9.35 -1.45
C ILE A 26 8.32 -10.39 -1.99
N LYS A 27 8.04 -10.95 -3.18
CA LYS A 27 8.90 -11.95 -3.83
C LYS A 27 10.33 -11.41 -4.03
N ILE A 28 10.45 -10.17 -4.51
CA ILE A 28 11.75 -9.51 -4.70
C ILE A 28 12.43 -9.21 -3.36
N ASN A 29 11.68 -8.76 -2.34
CA ASN A 29 12.24 -8.52 -1.01
C ASN A 29 12.78 -9.81 -0.38
N ILE A 30 12.05 -10.91 -0.48
CA ILE A 30 12.51 -12.23 -0.02
C ILE A 30 13.83 -12.59 -0.71
N ALA A 31 13.90 -12.53 -2.04
CA ALA A 31 15.13 -12.82 -2.77
C ALA A 31 16.30 -11.92 -2.32
N LYS A 32 16.05 -10.61 -2.18
CA LYS A 32 17.04 -9.63 -1.73
C LYS A 32 17.60 -9.98 -0.35
N GLN A 33 16.74 -10.34 0.60
CA GLN A 33 17.14 -10.69 1.96
C GLN A 33 17.85 -12.05 2.03
N LEU A 34 17.40 -13.05 1.27
CA LEU A 34 18.09 -14.35 1.20
C LEU A 34 19.50 -14.22 0.63
N ILE A 35 19.68 -13.40 -0.42
CA ILE A 35 21.00 -13.12 -1.00
C ILE A 35 21.89 -12.37 0.00
N ALA A 36 21.36 -11.31 0.62
CA ALA A 36 22.13 -10.49 1.56
C ALA A 36 22.64 -11.27 2.77
N ASN A 37 21.84 -12.23 3.26
CA ASN A 37 22.18 -13.05 4.42
C ASN A 37 22.86 -14.39 4.06
N GLY A 38 23.10 -14.67 2.77
CA GLY A 38 23.71 -15.94 2.34
C GLY A 38 22.84 -17.17 2.59
N MET A 39 21.51 -17.01 2.59
CA MET A 39 20.53 -18.03 2.96
C MET A 39 19.71 -18.56 1.77
N VAL A 40 20.22 -18.45 0.55
CA VAL A 40 19.48 -18.77 -0.71
C VAL A 40 18.96 -20.22 -0.79
N GLU A 41 19.56 -21.14 -0.04
CA GLU A 41 19.14 -22.55 0.08
C GLU A 41 17.96 -22.76 1.05
N LYS A 42 17.66 -21.78 1.92
CA LYS A 42 16.55 -21.89 2.86
C LYS A 42 15.21 -21.70 2.13
N LYS A 43 14.34 -22.71 2.22
CA LYS A 43 13.03 -22.72 1.55
C LYS A 43 11.83 -22.79 2.50
N SER A 44 12.04 -22.92 3.81
CA SER A 44 10.98 -22.94 4.83
C SER A 44 11.23 -21.90 5.90
N PHE A 45 10.15 -21.25 6.36
CA PHE A 45 10.19 -20.15 7.33
C PHE A 45 9.07 -20.25 8.35
N SER A 46 9.32 -19.79 9.56
CA SER A 46 8.26 -19.54 10.53
C SER A 46 7.54 -18.21 10.25
N LEU A 47 6.35 -18.02 10.81
CA LEU A 47 5.64 -16.74 10.74
C LEU A 47 6.49 -15.57 11.26
N GLN A 48 7.26 -15.80 12.33
CA GLN A 48 8.13 -14.77 12.91
C GLN A 48 9.22 -14.36 11.92
N GLU A 49 9.84 -15.32 11.23
CA GLU A 49 10.84 -15.05 10.20
C GLU A 49 10.24 -14.30 9.00
N LEU A 50 9.01 -14.62 8.59
CA LEU A 50 8.32 -13.86 7.54
C LEU A 50 8.17 -12.37 7.93
N LYS A 51 7.79 -12.11 9.18
CA LYS A 51 7.63 -10.74 9.70
C LYS A 51 8.96 -10.02 9.87
N GLU A 52 9.92 -10.64 10.54
CA GLU A 52 11.20 -10.00 10.91
C GLU A 52 12.14 -9.86 9.72
N TRP A 53 12.26 -10.88 8.89
CA TRP A 53 13.27 -10.89 7.82
C TRP A 53 12.73 -10.32 6.52
N PHE A 54 11.44 -10.52 6.24
CA PHE A 54 10.84 -10.15 4.95
C PHE A 54 9.77 -9.06 5.07
N SER A 55 9.53 -8.55 6.28
CA SER A 55 8.56 -7.48 6.55
C SER A 55 7.14 -7.81 6.06
N PHE A 56 6.73 -9.06 6.24
CA PHE A 56 5.33 -9.44 6.00
C PHE A 56 4.41 -8.70 6.97
N LYS A 57 3.39 -8.07 6.41
CA LYS A 57 2.27 -7.52 7.16
C LYS A 57 1.25 -8.62 7.46
N GLU A 58 0.37 -8.40 8.42
CA GLU A 58 -0.78 -9.30 8.65
C GLU A 58 -1.63 -9.47 7.39
N SER A 59 -1.80 -8.38 6.61
CA SER A 59 -2.50 -8.44 5.31
C SER A 59 -1.80 -9.36 4.31
N ASP A 60 -0.47 -9.38 4.29
CA ASP A 60 0.31 -10.23 3.38
C ASP A 60 0.16 -11.70 3.75
N VAL A 61 0.13 -12.01 5.05
CA VAL A 61 -0.10 -13.37 5.56
C VAL A 61 -1.49 -13.87 5.16
N LEU A 62 -2.51 -13.03 5.29
CA LEU A 62 -3.89 -13.38 4.97
C LEU A 62 -4.15 -13.49 3.46
N LYS A 63 -3.61 -12.56 2.66
CA LYS A 63 -4.00 -12.41 1.24
C LYS A 63 -3.00 -13.00 0.25
N ILE A 64 -1.72 -13.08 0.61
CA ILE A 64 -0.63 -13.38 -0.35
C ILE A 64 0.13 -14.65 0.02
N ALA A 65 0.33 -14.95 1.31
CA ALA A 65 1.24 -16.03 1.72
C ALA A 65 0.88 -17.39 1.11
N SER A 66 -0.41 -17.72 0.98
CA SER A 66 -0.89 -18.98 0.38
C SER A 66 -0.54 -19.14 -1.12
N ARG A 67 -0.25 -18.04 -1.82
CA ARG A 67 0.14 -18.06 -3.24
C ARG A 67 1.61 -18.42 -3.45
N ILE A 68 2.43 -18.13 -2.45
CA ILE A 68 3.89 -18.30 -2.51
C ILE A 68 4.40 -19.38 -1.57
N PHE A 69 3.64 -19.74 -0.54
CA PHE A 69 3.98 -20.78 0.43
C PHE A 69 2.86 -21.81 0.62
N ILE A 70 3.27 -23.04 0.92
CA ILE A 70 2.44 -24.09 1.47
C ILE A 70 2.57 -24.00 2.99
N SER A 71 1.46 -23.73 3.68
CA SER A 71 1.43 -23.60 5.13
C SER A 71 1.12 -24.94 5.81
N THR A 72 2.02 -25.41 6.69
CA THR A 72 1.81 -26.60 7.51
C THR A 72 2.05 -26.23 8.98
N GLY A 73 0.96 -26.03 9.74
CA GLY A 73 1.03 -25.51 11.11
C GLY A 73 1.64 -24.10 11.13
N ASN A 74 2.76 -23.94 11.84
CA ASN A 74 3.48 -22.65 11.95
C ASN A 74 4.67 -22.52 10.97
N GLN A 75 4.75 -23.39 9.96
CA GLN A 75 5.80 -23.38 8.95
C GLN A 75 5.24 -23.04 7.57
N PHE A 76 5.96 -22.21 6.84
CA PHE A 76 5.67 -21.73 5.49
C PHE A 76 6.78 -22.20 4.56
N GLU A 77 6.49 -23.24 3.77
CA GLU A 77 7.42 -23.80 2.79
C GLU A 77 7.16 -23.20 1.41
N MET A 78 8.19 -22.74 0.71
CA MET A 78 8.02 -22.16 -0.63
C MET A 78 7.34 -23.16 -1.57
N THR A 79 6.37 -22.70 -2.35
CA THR A 79 5.83 -23.50 -3.46
C THR A 79 6.95 -23.80 -4.47
N SER A 80 6.78 -24.85 -5.28
CA SER A 80 7.74 -25.17 -6.35
C SER A 80 7.91 -24.02 -7.34
N ALA A 81 6.79 -23.36 -7.72
CA ALA A 81 6.82 -22.21 -8.61
C ALA A 81 7.58 -21.02 -8.00
N PHE A 82 7.36 -20.73 -6.72
CA PHE A 82 8.08 -19.66 -6.04
C PHE A 82 9.56 -19.99 -5.85
N SER A 83 9.92 -21.24 -5.54
CA SER A 83 11.31 -21.67 -5.44
C SER A 83 12.07 -21.47 -6.76
N VAL A 84 11.48 -21.88 -7.89
CA VAL A 84 12.05 -21.65 -9.23
C VAL A 84 12.22 -20.17 -9.53
N PHE A 85 11.25 -19.34 -9.13
CA PHE A 85 11.37 -17.89 -9.27
C PHE A 85 12.57 -17.35 -8.46
N ILE A 86 12.71 -17.74 -7.19
CA ILE A 86 13.84 -17.31 -6.35
C ILE A 86 15.18 -17.72 -6.97
N ASP A 87 15.30 -18.96 -7.45
CA ASP A 87 16.53 -19.45 -8.06
C ASP A 87 16.90 -18.64 -9.32
N LYS A 88 15.91 -18.28 -10.16
CA LYS A 88 16.11 -17.40 -11.32
C LYS A 88 16.59 -16.00 -10.89
N VAL A 89 16.00 -15.43 -9.84
CA VAL A 89 16.41 -14.11 -9.31
C VAL A 89 17.84 -14.17 -8.77
N VAL A 90 18.18 -15.20 -7.99
CA VAL A 90 19.52 -15.40 -7.43
C VAL A 90 20.57 -15.55 -8.53
N GLN A 91 20.28 -16.36 -9.57
CA GLN A 91 21.18 -16.53 -10.70
C GLN A 91 21.38 -15.21 -11.47
N SER A 92 20.29 -14.47 -11.72
CA SER A 92 20.32 -13.19 -12.44
C SER A 92 21.09 -12.13 -11.65
N ASN A 93 20.87 -12.07 -10.32
CA ASN A 93 21.62 -11.17 -9.43
C ASN A 93 23.12 -11.47 -9.44
N LYS A 94 23.49 -12.77 -9.36
CA LYS A 94 24.88 -13.20 -9.43
C LYS A 94 25.53 -12.79 -10.75
N ALA A 95 24.84 -12.96 -11.87
CA ALA A 95 25.34 -12.58 -13.20
C ALA A 95 25.51 -11.05 -13.35
N ALA A 96 24.63 -10.26 -12.75
CA ALA A 96 24.71 -8.80 -12.81
C ALA A 96 25.81 -8.20 -11.91
N LYS A 97 26.22 -8.91 -10.85
CA LYS A 97 27.06 -8.39 -9.77
C LYS A 97 28.39 -7.79 -10.22
N GLU A 98 29.07 -8.42 -11.18
CA GLU A 98 30.38 -7.97 -11.65
C GLU A 98 30.29 -6.66 -12.46
N SER A 99 29.19 -6.44 -13.17
CA SER A 99 28.98 -5.27 -14.02
C SER A 99 28.20 -4.16 -13.33
N LEU A 100 27.66 -4.41 -12.13
CA LEU A 100 26.71 -3.52 -11.45
C LEU A 100 27.28 -2.12 -11.20
N LEU A 101 28.46 -2.01 -10.62
CA LEU A 101 29.07 -0.71 -10.29
C LEU A 101 29.32 0.15 -11.54
N ALA A 102 29.75 -0.48 -12.64
CA ALA A 102 29.96 0.20 -13.91
C ALA A 102 28.63 0.66 -14.51
N ALA A 103 27.62 -0.22 -14.52
CA ALA A 103 26.28 0.08 -15.00
C ALA A 103 25.64 1.24 -14.22
N GLU A 104 25.78 1.28 -12.90
CA GLU A 104 25.27 2.36 -12.04
C GLU A 104 25.93 3.70 -12.34
N ALA A 105 27.27 3.73 -12.45
CA ALA A 105 28.00 4.94 -12.78
C ALA A 105 27.58 5.48 -14.15
N GLU A 106 27.41 4.60 -15.14
CA GLU A 106 26.94 4.97 -16.47
C GLU A 106 25.49 5.45 -16.45
N TYR A 107 24.60 4.80 -15.70
CA TYR A 107 23.21 5.21 -15.53
C TYR A 107 23.08 6.60 -14.90
N ILE A 108 23.83 6.88 -13.83
CA ILE A 108 23.87 8.22 -13.21
C ILE A 108 24.37 9.26 -14.22
N LYS A 109 25.41 8.93 -14.98
CA LYS A 109 25.98 9.84 -15.99
C LYS A 109 24.98 10.17 -17.11
N ILE A 110 24.26 9.16 -17.62
CA ILE A 110 23.34 9.32 -18.75
C ILE A 110 22.01 9.90 -18.28
N TYR A 111 21.33 9.23 -17.35
CA TYR A 111 19.99 9.59 -16.91
C TYR A 111 19.98 10.58 -15.75
N GLY A 112 20.87 10.41 -14.77
CA GLY A 112 20.93 11.29 -13.60
C GLY A 112 21.18 12.75 -13.97
N ALA A 113 22.08 13.02 -14.92
CA ALA A 113 22.32 14.37 -15.42
C ALA A 113 21.10 14.97 -16.13
N PHE A 114 20.41 14.16 -16.95
CA PHE A 114 19.19 14.56 -17.64
C PHE A 114 18.03 14.83 -16.67
N TYR A 115 17.87 14.00 -15.63
CA TYR A 115 16.85 14.17 -14.61
C TYR A 115 16.98 15.52 -13.88
N GLU A 116 18.19 15.90 -13.47
CA GLU A 116 18.41 17.20 -12.79
C GLU A 116 18.16 18.39 -13.72
N GLU A 117 18.41 18.24 -15.02
CA GLU A 117 18.08 19.26 -16.03
C GLU A 117 16.56 19.36 -16.24
N ALA A 118 15.89 18.22 -16.43
CA ALA A 118 14.45 18.15 -16.65
C ALA A 118 13.65 18.72 -15.47
N LYS A 119 14.13 18.50 -14.24
CA LYS A 119 13.54 19.08 -13.03
C LYS A 119 13.59 20.62 -13.01
N ARG A 120 14.57 21.24 -13.68
CA ARG A 120 14.70 22.70 -13.78
C ARG A 120 13.83 23.30 -14.89
N ASP A 121 13.36 22.50 -15.83
CA ASP A 121 12.54 22.91 -16.98
C ASP A 121 11.11 22.35 -16.88
N ASP A 122 10.56 22.27 -15.66
CA ASP A 122 9.21 21.77 -15.37
C ASP A 122 8.85 20.47 -16.12
N TYR A 123 9.82 19.55 -16.23
CA TYR A 123 9.68 18.24 -16.87
C TYR A 123 9.33 18.25 -18.36
N ARG A 124 9.41 19.41 -19.05
CA ARG A 124 9.15 19.51 -20.51
C ARG A 124 10.16 18.73 -21.35
N ALA A 125 11.37 18.52 -20.82
CA ALA A 125 12.45 17.78 -21.48
C ALA A 125 12.10 16.30 -21.80
N TYR A 126 11.08 15.73 -21.17
CA TYR A 126 10.62 14.35 -21.42
C TYR A 126 9.80 14.19 -22.71
N ALA A 127 9.29 15.28 -23.30
CA ALA A 127 8.41 15.24 -24.48
C ALA A 127 9.17 15.19 -25.84
N GLY A 128 10.51 15.11 -25.83
CA GLY A 128 11.31 15.23 -27.05
C GLY A 128 12.20 14.02 -27.36
N ASP A 129 12.73 13.99 -28.59
CA ASP A 129 13.65 12.97 -29.12
C ASP A 129 14.87 12.69 -28.24
N ARG A 130 15.26 13.66 -27.40
CA ARG A 130 16.37 13.51 -26.48
C ARG A 130 16.11 12.42 -25.44
N TYR A 131 14.90 12.35 -24.89
CA TYR A 131 14.53 11.31 -23.93
C TYR A 131 14.58 9.92 -24.58
N LEU A 132 14.02 9.77 -25.79
CA LEU A 132 14.07 8.52 -26.54
C LEU A 132 15.52 8.06 -26.79
N LYS A 133 16.41 8.96 -27.21
CA LYS A 133 17.84 8.66 -27.41
C LYS A 133 18.55 8.29 -26.12
N ILE A 134 18.13 8.84 -24.98
CA ILE A 134 18.62 8.45 -23.67
C ILE A 134 18.12 7.04 -23.34
N PHE A 135 16.82 6.81 -23.43
CA PHE A 135 16.22 5.52 -23.11
C PHE A 135 16.79 4.37 -23.94
N GLU A 136 17.01 4.56 -25.25
CA GLU A 136 17.68 3.55 -26.10
C GLU A 136 19.05 3.15 -25.57
N LYS A 137 19.85 4.09 -25.03
CA LYS A 137 21.15 3.78 -24.43
C LYS A 137 20.99 3.04 -23.10
N LEU A 138 19.93 3.30 -22.36
CA LEU A 138 19.68 2.68 -21.06
C LEU A 138 19.20 1.23 -21.18
N LYS A 139 18.64 0.79 -22.32
CA LYS A 139 18.09 -0.57 -22.50
C LYS A 139 19.08 -1.69 -22.16
N THR A 140 20.38 -1.48 -22.38
CA THR A 140 21.42 -2.47 -22.06
C THR A 140 21.86 -2.42 -20.59
N ILE A 141 21.68 -1.27 -19.93
CA ILE A 141 22.13 -1.00 -18.56
C ILE A 141 21.05 -1.38 -17.55
N ILE A 142 19.78 -1.11 -17.89
CA ILE A 142 18.60 -1.34 -17.05
C ILE A 142 18.56 -2.79 -16.50
N PRO A 143 18.75 -3.86 -17.30
CA PRO A 143 18.72 -5.22 -16.77
C PRO A 143 19.80 -5.50 -15.73
N ILE A 144 20.99 -4.93 -15.91
CA ILE A 144 22.11 -5.10 -14.97
C ILE A 144 21.73 -4.48 -13.62
N ILE A 145 21.21 -3.25 -13.63
CA ILE A 145 20.83 -2.55 -12.39
C ILE A 145 19.62 -3.22 -11.75
N HIS A 146 18.57 -3.54 -12.52
CA HIS A 146 17.37 -4.19 -12.02
C HIS A 146 17.72 -5.51 -11.29
N TRP A 147 18.47 -6.41 -11.95
CA TRP A 147 18.83 -7.68 -11.34
C TRP A 147 19.89 -7.54 -10.25
N GLY A 148 20.81 -6.56 -10.36
CA GLY A 148 21.84 -6.32 -9.37
C GLY A 148 21.33 -5.70 -8.07
N ARG A 149 20.34 -4.80 -8.15
CA ARG A 149 19.77 -4.09 -6.98
C ARG A 149 18.48 -4.68 -6.44
N LEU A 150 17.73 -5.42 -7.27
CA LEU A 150 16.43 -5.99 -6.91
C LEU A 150 15.49 -4.91 -6.34
N PRO A 151 15.10 -3.91 -7.17
CA PRO A 151 14.35 -2.74 -6.71
C PRO A 151 12.94 -3.11 -6.26
N ILE A 152 12.52 -2.50 -5.15
CA ILE A 152 11.12 -2.48 -4.71
C ILE A 152 10.49 -1.19 -5.23
N PHE A 153 9.33 -1.30 -5.88
CA PHE A 153 8.67 -0.15 -6.49
C PHE A 153 7.46 0.28 -5.68
N ASN A 154 7.09 1.55 -5.84
CA ASN A 154 5.83 2.06 -5.33
C ASN A 154 4.68 1.25 -5.97
N LYS A 155 3.68 0.85 -5.17
CA LYS A 155 2.57 0.03 -5.65
C LYS A 155 1.80 0.68 -6.81
N TYR A 156 1.56 1.99 -6.74
CA TYR A 156 0.87 2.75 -7.79
C TYR A 156 1.66 2.76 -9.09
N LEU A 157 3.00 2.75 -9.01
CA LEU A 157 3.85 2.69 -10.20
C LEU A 157 3.68 1.37 -10.93
N ILE A 158 3.69 0.22 -10.24
CA ILE A 158 3.50 -1.08 -10.90
C ILE A 158 2.06 -1.20 -11.42
N TYR A 159 1.09 -0.83 -10.58
CA TYR A 159 -0.34 -0.90 -10.92
C TYR A 159 -0.64 -0.11 -12.21
N ASN A 160 -0.26 1.17 -12.26
CA ASN A 160 -0.56 2.03 -13.41
C ASN A 160 0.22 1.66 -14.68
N ARG A 161 1.38 1.02 -14.52
CA ARG A 161 2.17 0.59 -15.69
C ARG A 161 1.59 -0.65 -16.35
N GLU A 162 0.90 -1.51 -15.61
CA GLU A 162 0.38 -2.80 -16.12
C GLU A 162 1.45 -3.65 -16.83
N LYS A 163 2.71 -3.50 -16.40
CA LYS A 163 3.87 -4.23 -16.93
C LYS A 163 4.60 -4.92 -15.80
N ASN A 164 4.90 -6.19 -15.98
CA ASN A 164 5.65 -6.95 -14.99
C ASN A 164 7.16 -6.62 -15.10
N PRO A 165 7.81 -6.06 -14.07
CA PRO A 165 9.21 -5.63 -14.16
C PRO A 165 10.21 -6.75 -14.43
N GLU A 166 9.86 -8.00 -14.13
CA GLU A 166 10.70 -9.19 -14.30
C GLU A 166 10.47 -9.91 -15.65
N LEU A 167 9.35 -9.64 -16.34
CA LEU A 167 8.98 -10.28 -17.61
C LEU A 167 8.99 -9.30 -18.80
N GLU A 168 8.51 -8.08 -18.59
CA GLU A 168 8.39 -6.99 -19.58
C GLU A 168 9.24 -5.80 -19.14
N MET A 169 10.50 -6.10 -18.79
CA MET A 169 11.37 -5.16 -18.08
C MET A 169 11.57 -3.85 -18.83
N ILE A 170 11.89 -3.92 -20.14
CA ILE A 170 12.18 -2.72 -20.92
C ILE A 170 10.91 -1.88 -21.08
N GLU A 171 9.78 -2.51 -21.35
CA GLU A 171 8.47 -1.86 -21.46
C GLU A 171 8.02 -1.22 -20.14
N PHE A 172 8.32 -1.86 -19.00
CA PHE A 172 8.09 -1.28 -17.69
C PHE A 172 8.89 0.01 -17.50
N TYR A 173 10.18 -0.01 -17.84
CA TYR A 173 11.08 1.14 -17.70
C TYR A 173 10.97 2.18 -18.82
N ASP A 174 10.16 1.95 -19.85
CA ASP A 174 9.81 2.94 -20.86
C ASP A 174 8.81 3.97 -20.30
N HIS A 175 9.14 4.54 -19.15
CA HIS A 175 8.41 5.59 -18.48
C HIS A 175 9.35 6.37 -17.53
N PRO A 176 9.32 7.72 -17.53
CA PRO A 176 10.16 8.54 -16.68
C PRO A 176 10.13 8.16 -15.20
N ASP A 177 8.95 7.89 -14.65
CA ASP A 177 8.80 7.55 -13.22
C ASP A 177 9.48 6.22 -12.85
N CYS A 178 9.52 5.25 -13.77
CA CYS A 178 10.23 3.99 -13.57
C CYS A 178 11.74 4.19 -13.56
N LEU A 179 12.25 5.04 -14.47
CA LEU A 179 13.66 5.42 -14.48
C LEU A 179 14.04 6.26 -13.25
N ASN A 180 13.12 7.09 -12.75
CA ASN A 180 13.30 7.85 -11.50
C ASN A 180 13.36 6.91 -10.29
N ALA A 181 12.48 5.91 -10.24
CA ALA A 181 12.53 4.89 -9.19
C ALA A 181 13.84 4.09 -9.22
N LEU A 182 14.32 3.71 -10.42
CA LEU A 182 15.62 3.06 -10.57
C LEU A 182 16.79 3.98 -10.16
N LEU A 183 16.72 5.27 -10.51
CA LEU A 183 17.72 6.26 -10.08
C LEU A 183 17.77 6.39 -8.56
N ASN A 184 16.61 6.38 -7.89
CA ASN A 184 16.54 6.40 -6.44
C ASN A 184 17.16 5.13 -5.84
N GLU A 185 16.89 3.94 -6.40
CA GLU A 185 17.54 2.70 -5.97
C GLU A 185 19.07 2.79 -6.08
N VAL A 186 19.59 3.26 -7.22
CA VAL A 186 21.03 3.46 -7.45
C VAL A 186 21.64 4.46 -6.46
N LYS A 187 20.89 5.50 -6.09
CA LYS A 187 21.28 6.50 -5.08
C LYS A 187 21.08 6.03 -3.62
N ASN A 188 20.75 4.75 -3.39
CA ASN A 188 20.44 4.18 -2.08
C ASN A 188 19.25 4.86 -1.37
N LYS A 189 18.29 5.35 -2.15
CA LYS A 189 17.02 5.96 -1.71
C LYS A 189 15.81 5.15 -2.20
N GLY A 190 16.03 3.87 -2.51
CA GLY A 190 14.99 2.93 -2.91
C GLY A 190 14.01 2.64 -1.76
N ILE A 191 12.89 2.04 -2.10
CA ILE A 191 11.88 1.64 -1.10
C ILE A 191 12.40 0.42 -0.34
N VAL A 192 12.26 0.47 0.98
CA VAL A 192 12.48 -0.67 1.86
C VAL A 192 11.13 -1.05 2.46
N LEU A 193 10.78 -2.33 2.35
CA LEU A 193 9.53 -2.80 2.95
C LEU A 193 9.63 -2.72 4.48
N SER A 194 8.48 -2.46 5.09
CA SER A 194 8.34 -2.33 6.53
C SER A 194 6.97 -2.86 6.96
N ASN A 195 6.92 -3.37 8.18
CA ASN A 195 5.71 -3.80 8.89
C ASN A 195 5.18 -2.73 9.86
N LYS A 196 5.69 -1.49 9.81
CA LYS A 196 5.22 -0.38 10.68
C LYS A 196 3.72 -0.13 10.59
N SER A 197 3.10 -0.38 9.43
CA SER A 197 1.65 -0.26 9.25
C SER A 197 0.85 -1.13 10.23
N ASP A 198 1.40 -2.27 10.64
CA ASP A 198 0.75 -3.19 11.57
C ASP A 198 0.73 -2.64 13.00
N GLU A 199 1.55 -1.63 13.31
CA GLU A 199 1.51 -0.94 14.60
C GLU A 199 0.16 -0.23 14.84
N THR A 200 -0.61 0.05 13.79
CA THR A 200 -1.96 0.64 13.91
C THR A 200 -3.07 -0.41 13.95
N LEU A 201 -2.76 -1.67 13.63
CA LEU A 201 -3.75 -2.72 13.41
C LEU A 201 -4.31 -3.26 14.74
N ASN A 202 -5.62 -3.45 14.80
CA ASN A 202 -6.37 -4.01 15.92
C ASN A 202 -6.18 -3.27 17.26
N LYS A 203 -5.71 -2.02 17.23
CA LYS A 203 -5.63 -1.15 18.41
C LYS A 203 -6.89 -0.30 18.53
N GLU A 204 -7.47 -0.28 19.72
CA GLU A 204 -8.68 0.48 20.01
C GLU A 204 -8.39 1.97 20.15
N MET A 205 -9.15 2.77 19.41
CA MET A 205 -9.14 4.23 19.48
C MET A 205 -10.49 4.73 19.98
N SER A 206 -10.46 5.85 20.70
CA SER A 206 -11.68 6.52 21.15
C SER A 206 -12.31 7.27 19.99
N PHE A 207 -13.63 7.18 19.88
CA PHE A 207 -14.41 7.93 18.89
C PHE A 207 -15.63 8.50 19.61
N SER A 208 -15.51 9.73 20.11
CA SER A 208 -16.55 10.34 20.95
C SER A 208 -17.35 11.33 20.13
N VAL A 209 -18.66 11.11 20.02
CA VAL A 209 -19.57 11.91 19.19
C VAL A 209 -20.66 12.48 20.06
N TYR A 210 -20.97 13.77 19.87
CA TYR A 210 -22.13 14.39 20.50
C TYR A 210 -23.43 13.89 19.88
N THR A 211 -24.37 13.46 20.72
CA THR A 211 -25.69 12.98 20.28
C THR A 211 -26.78 13.88 20.84
N ARG A 212 -27.57 14.52 19.97
CA ARG A 212 -28.67 15.40 20.42
C ARG A 212 -29.72 14.66 21.22
N ARG A 213 -30.02 13.41 20.85
CA ARG A 213 -31.01 12.55 21.53
C ARG A 213 -30.76 12.44 23.03
N TRP A 214 -29.49 12.40 23.44
CA TRP A 214 -29.09 12.22 24.83
C TRP A 214 -28.56 13.52 25.47
N GLY A 215 -28.19 14.50 24.66
CA GLY A 215 -27.67 15.79 25.13
C GLY A 215 -26.25 15.71 25.71
N HIS A 216 -25.52 14.63 25.44
CA HIS A 216 -24.13 14.43 25.84
C HIS A 216 -23.35 13.71 24.74
N GLU A 217 -22.06 13.51 24.98
CA GLU A 217 -21.20 12.72 24.10
C GLU A 217 -21.41 11.23 24.37
N ASP A 218 -21.62 10.48 23.29
CA ASP A 218 -21.57 9.02 23.27
C ASP A 218 -20.18 8.56 22.85
N ARG A 219 -19.67 7.55 23.55
CA ARG A 219 -18.32 7.05 23.34
C ARG A 219 -18.36 5.73 22.60
N TYR A 220 -17.88 5.75 21.37
CA TYR A 220 -17.64 4.58 20.54
C TYR A 220 -16.16 4.19 20.62
N THR A 221 -15.87 2.93 20.31
CA THR A 221 -14.52 2.46 20.01
C THR A 221 -14.40 2.16 18.53
N ILE A 222 -13.24 2.43 17.95
CA ILE A 222 -12.93 2.08 16.57
C ILE A 222 -11.53 1.50 16.51
N LYS A 223 -11.37 0.40 15.78
CA LYS A 223 -10.05 -0.17 15.50
C LYS A 223 -9.90 -0.45 14.02
N ARG A 224 -8.68 -0.27 13.51
CA ARG A 224 -8.31 -0.62 12.14
C ARG A 224 -8.17 -2.13 12.03
N THR A 225 -8.78 -2.75 11.03
CA THR A 225 -8.60 -4.15 10.67
C THR A 225 -7.94 -4.28 9.29
N VAL A 226 -7.61 -5.50 8.88
CA VAL A 226 -7.02 -5.77 7.55
C VAL A 226 -7.99 -5.47 6.41
N ASN A 227 -9.30 -5.50 6.66
CA ASN A 227 -10.32 -5.33 5.64
C ASN A 227 -11.09 -3.99 5.76
N GLY A 228 -10.92 -3.26 6.86
CA GLY A 228 -11.60 -1.99 7.08
C GLY A 228 -11.51 -1.54 8.53
N TRP A 229 -12.64 -1.22 9.13
CA TRP A 229 -12.75 -0.85 10.54
C TRP A 229 -13.60 -1.86 11.30
N ASP A 230 -13.46 -1.89 12.62
CA ASP A 230 -14.45 -2.50 13.50
C ASP A 230 -14.82 -1.46 14.55
N CYS A 231 -16.12 -1.16 14.62
CA CYS A 231 -16.64 -0.11 15.47
C CYS A 231 -17.54 -0.70 16.55
N GLY A 232 -17.25 -0.40 17.81
CA GLY A 232 -17.97 -0.87 18.98
C GLY A 232 -18.75 0.24 19.68
N PHE A 233 -19.96 -0.10 20.13
CA PHE A 233 -20.70 0.67 21.12
C PHE A 233 -21.14 -0.25 22.26
N SER A 234 -20.47 -0.15 23.42
CA SER A 234 -20.71 -0.92 24.65
C SER A 234 -20.69 -2.46 24.48
N THR A 235 -21.73 -3.06 23.87
CA THR A 235 -21.90 -4.51 23.64
C THR A 235 -22.27 -4.88 22.20
N ALA A 236 -22.55 -3.90 21.33
CA ALA A 236 -22.82 -4.12 19.91
C ALA A 236 -21.64 -3.56 19.08
N GLY A 237 -20.88 -4.46 18.46
CA GLY A 237 -19.84 -4.13 17.50
C GLY A 237 -20.28 -4.45 16.08
N GLY A 238 -19.63 -3.84 15.10
CA GLY A 238 -19.88 -4.12 13.69
C GLY A 238 -18.65 -3.88 12.83
N GLU A 239 -18.36 -4.87 11.98
CA GLU A 239 -17.39 -4.71 10.91
C GLU A 239 -17.84 -3.60 9.96
N CYS A 240 -16.85 -2.85 9.49
CA CYS A 240 -17.02 -1.76 8.56
C CYS A 240 -16.06 -1.95 7.40
N LYS A 241 -16.49 -1.55 6.21
CA LYS A 241 -15.59 -1.31 5.07
C LYS A 241 -14.58 -0.20 5.42
N LYS A 242 -13.55 -0.05 4.60
CA LYS A 242 -12.51 1.00 4.78
C LYS A 242 -13.09 2.42 4.82
N ASN A 243 -14.19 2.66 4.13
CA ASN A 243 -14.93 3.93 4.14
C ASN A 243 -15.89 4.09 5.33
N GLY A 244 -15.94 3.15 6.27
CA GLY A 244 -16.83 3.20 7.44
C GLY A 244 -18.26 2.68 7.21
N GLU A 245 -18.63 2.30 5.98
CA GLU A 245 -19.92 1.65 5.71
C GLU A 245 -20.02 0.32 6.46
N GLY A 246 -21.17 0.07 7.08
CA GLY A 246 -21.39 -1.08 7.97
C GLY A 246 -21.66 -0.62 9.39
N GLY A 247 -20.93 -1.17 10.36
CA GLY A 247 -21.17 -0.96 11.79
C GLY A 247 -21.20 0.50 12.24
N LEU A 248 -20.26 1.33 11.78
CA LEU A 248 -20.17 2.74 12.20
C LEU A 248 -21.40 3.54 11.77
N PHE A 249 -21.69 3.55 10.46
CA PHE A 249 -22.84 4.31 9.95
C PHE A 249 -24.16 3.75 10.44
N ALA A 250 -24.27 2.42 10.61
CA ALA A 250 -25.46 1.83 11.23
C ALA A 250 -25.69 2.34 12.66
N ASN A 251 -24.62 2.48 13.46
CA ASN A 251 -24.71 3.01 14.82
C ASN A 251 -25.08 4.51 14.82
N LEU A 252 -24.42 5.32 13.99
CA LEU A 252 -24.72 6.76 13.89
C LEU A 252 -26.16 7.01 13.41
N ASP A 253 -26.61 6.25 12.41
CA ASP A 253 -27.96 6.34 11.85
C ASP A 253 -29.00 5.88 12.88
N HIS A 254 -28.73 4.81 13.66
CA HIS A 254 -29.59 4.35 14.76
C HIS A 254 -29.76 5.42 15.84
N ASP A 255 -28.70 6.15 16.17
CA ASP A 255 -28.73 7.24 17.15
C ASP A 255 -29.24 8.56 16.57
N SER A 256 -29.69 8.55 15.29
CA SER A 256 -30.21 9.72 14.57
C SER A 256 -29.24 10.90 14.53
N ILE A 257 -27.95 10.58 14.51
CA ILE A 257 -26.87 11.57 14.39
C ILE A 257 -26.78 12.00 12.93
N PHE A 258 -26.73 13.30 12.69
CA PHE A 258 -26.61 13.85 11.35
C PHE A 258 -25.19 14.36 11.11
N TYR A 259 -24.64 13.94 9.97
CA TYR A 259 -23.26 14.13 9.59
C TYR A 259 -23.10 14.14 8.07
N PRO A 260 -22.01 14.71 7.54
CA PRO A 260 -21.74 14.71 6.10
C PRO A 260 -21.22 13.34 5.67
N ARG A 261 -22.13 12.38 5.45
CA ARG A 261 -21.85 10.96 5.20
C ARG A 261 -20.72 10.73 4.19
N ASP A 262 -20.80 11.32 3.00
CA ASP A 262 -19.79 11.14 1.94
C ASP A 262 -18.41 11.67 2.35
N GLY A 263 -18.38 12.81 3.04
CA GLY A 263 -17.14 13.41 3.52
C GLY A 263 -16.49 12.59 4.65
N VAL A 264 -17.31 12.04 5.55
CA VAL A 264 -16.85 11.12 6.59
C VAL A 264 -16.33 9.82 5.97
N ALA A 265 -17.04 9.28 4.98
CA ALA A 265 -16.66 8.06 4.31
C ALA A 265 -15.31 8.17 3.60
N TYR A 266 -15.11 9.26 2.84
CA TYR A 266 -13.84 9.59 2.21
C TYR A 266 -12.71 9.73 3.25
N ALA A 267 -12.96 10.43 4.37
CA ALA A 267 -11.96 10.61 5.42
C ALA A 267 -11.54 9.28 6.05
N LEU A 268 -12.49 8.39 6.35
CA LEU A 268 -12.20 7.06 6.91
C LEU A 268 -11.38 6.21 5.94
N GLU A 269 -11.75 6.20 4.67
CA GLU A 269 -11.03 5.44 3.66
C GLU A 269 -9.59 5.94 3.52
N LYS A 270 -9.41 7.26 3.43
CA LYS A 270 -8.08 7.87 3.37
C LYS A 270 -7.25 7.52 4.61
N LEU A 271 -7.80 7.66 5.82
CA LEU A 271 -7.08 7.30 7.05
C LEU A 271 -6.72 5.82 7.09
N TRP A 272 -7.58 4.96 6.54
CA TRP A 272 -7.30 3.55 6.44
C TRP A 272 -6.07 3.31 5.56
N TYR A 273 -6.02 3.90 4.35
CA TYR A 273 -4.88 3.74 3.45
C TYR A 273 -3.60 4.42 3.95
N ASP A 274 -3.67 5.64 4.50
CA ASP A 274 -2.51 6.34 5.08
C ASP A 274 -1.85 5.47 6.18
N ALA A 275 -2.66 4.82 7.03
CA ALA A 275 -2.17 3.89 8.06
C ALA A 275 -1.64 2.57 7.46
N ASP A 276 -2.27 2.05 6.40
CA ASP A 276 -1.81 0.83 5.71
C ASP A 276 -0.46 1.02 5.04
N ASP A 277 -0.25 2.19 4.43
CA ASP A 277 1.00 2.54 3.78
C ASP A 277 2.09 2.96 4.78
N GLY A 278 1.74 3.08 6.06
CA GLY A 278 2.66 3.46 7.14
C GLY A 278 3.05 4.94 7.10
N GLU A 279 2.21 5.79 6.49
CA GLU A 279 2.41 7.24 6.44
C GLU A 279 2.11 7.93 7.78
N ILE A 280 1.23 7.31 8.58
CA ILE A 280 0.87 7.75 9.93
C ILE A 280 1.06 6.62 10.93
N ASP A 281 1.48 6.97 12.14
CA ASP A 281 1.57 6.06 13.28
C ASP A 281 0.23 5.97 14.03
N TYR A 282 0.21 5.19 15.10
CA TYR A 282 -0.99 4.98 15.91
C TYR A 282 -1.47 6.28 16.58
N GLU A 283 -0.55 7.08 17.11
CA GLU A 283 -0.87 8.32 17.81
C GLU A 283 -1.53 9.35 16.88
N GLU A 284 -0.97 9.56 15.69
CA GLU A 284 -1.55 10.46 14.70
C GLU A 284 -2.85 9.90 14.11
N LEU A 285 -2.95 8.58 13.91
CA LEU A 285 -4.21 7.94 13.49
C LEU A 285 -5.32 8.16 14.53
N ALA A 286 -5.07 7.85 15.80
CA ALA A 286 -6.05 8.03 16.89
C ALA A 286 -6.52 9.47 17.01
N LYS A 287 -5.59 10.43 16.86
CA LYS A 287 -5.90 11.85 16.85
C LYS A 287 -6.81 12.25 15.67
N ARG A 288 -6.50 11.82 14.45
CA ARG A 288 -7.31 12.13 13.26
C ARG A 288 -8.69 11.47 13.30
N ILE A 289 -8.78 10.28 13.87
CA ILE A 289 -10.05 9.59 14.13
C ILE A 289 -10.92 10.39 15.10
N GLN A 290 -10.36 10.94 16.19
CA GLN A 290 -11.13 11.81 17.08
C GLN A 290 -11.51 13.14 16.40
N GLN A 291 -10.63 13.73 15.57
CA GLN A 291 -10.99 14.93 14.78
C GLN A 291 -12.18 14.69 13.85
N LEU A 292 -12.29 13.48 13.28
CA LEU A 292 -13.45 13.09 12.49
C LEU A 292 -14.73 13.03 13.35
N ALA A 293 -14.65 12.48 14.57
CA ALA A 293 -15.76 12.47 15.53
C ALA A 293 -16.16 13.89 15.97
N ASP A 294 -15.18 14.79 16.15
CA ASP A 294 -15.40 16.19 16.48
C ASP A 294 -16.11 16.93 15.33
N TRP A 295 -15.76 16.62 14.08
CA TRP A 295 -16.43 17.17 12.89
C TRP A 295 -17.90 16.72 12.82
N ILE A 296 -18.16 15.43 13.02
CA ILE A 296 -19.53 14.89 13.13
C ILE A 296 -20.30 15.64 14.22
N SER A 297 -19.72 15.77 15.40
CA SER A 297 -20.33 16.46 16.55
C SER A 297 -20.66 17.92 16.26
N ALA A 298 -19.78 18.62 15.53
CA ALA A 298 -20.00 20.01 15.14
C ALA A 298 -21.20 20.14 14.17
N VAL A 299 -21.31 19.24 13.20
CA VAL A 299 -22.43 19.21 12.26
C VAL A 299 -23.73 18.88 13.00
N GLU A 300 -23.72 17.87 13.85
CA GLU A 300 -24.88 17.47 14.67
C GLU A 300 -25.39 18.63 15.56
N LYS A 301 -24.49 19.39 16.19
CA LYS A 301 -24.87 20.58 16.99
C LYS A 301 -25.46 21.72 16.16
N SER A 302 -25.10 21.82 14.88
CA SER A 302 -25.49 22.94 14.00
C SER A 302 -26.92 22.85 13.44
N ILE A 303 -27.61 21.73 13.65
CA ILE A 303 -28.94 21.47 13.05
C ILE A 303 -30.04 22.37 13.60
N SER A 304 -29.80 23.01 14.74
CA SER A 304 -30.66 24.08 15.27
C SER A 304 -30.83 25.27 14.29
N ALA A 305 -30.08 25.32 13.19
CA ALA A 305 -30.25 26.27 12.09
C ALA A 305 -31.34 25.91 11.06
N GLN A 306 -32.06 24.79 11.23
CA GLN A 306 -33.16 24.42 10.32
C GLN A 306 -34.34 25.41 10.44
N PRO A 307 -35.02 25.76 9.32
CA PRO A 307 -36.24 26.55 9.40
C PRO A 307 -37.34 25.86 10.23
N GLU A 308 -38.01 26.61 11.10
CA GLU A 308 -38.99 26.09 12.07
C GLU A 308 -40.13 25.25 11.44
N TRP A 309 -40.50 25.54 10.19
CA TRP A 309 -41.59 24.84 9.49
C TRP A 309 -41.22 23.44 9.02
N VAL A 310 -39.93 23.09 8.97
CA VAL A 310 -39.49 21.80 8.42
C VAL A 310 -39.72 20.68 9.41
N GLY A 311 -39.50 20.92 10.71
CA GLY A 311 -39.80 19.97 11.80
C GLY A 311 -39.25 18.55 11.57
N TYR A 312 -38.09 18.43 10.92
CA TYR A 312 -37.56 17.14 10.49
C TYR A 312 -36.78 16.42 11.58
N TYR A 313 -36.17 17.17 12.51
CA TYR A 313 -35.40 16.66 13.63
C TYR A 313 -36.06 17.01 14.97
#